data_AF-A0A922S8N0-F1
#
_entry.id   AF-A0A922S8N0-F1
#
_cell.length_a   1.000
_cell.length_b   1.000
_cell.length_c   1.000
_cell.angle_alpha   90.00
_cell.angle_beta   90.00
_cell.angle_gamma   90.00
#
_symmetry.space_group_name_H-M   'P 1'
#
loop_
_entity.id
_entity.type
_entity.pdbx_description
1 polymer ?
#
loop_
_entity_poly.entity_id
_entity_poly.type
_entity_poly.pdbx_seq_one_letter_code
_entity_poly.pdbx_strand_id
1 'polypeptide(L)'
;MLLHTYFKVPDVRRCQITGMHGCMFIDKTREGAVYQETREVVTINEWTDRIYQNTMQEHIITNVVSGRKMRIQKYNFPDTEIPDFGDDEFPNMVCVEAGRVAAPIVLLPGTAFEASQILQVM
;
A
#
# COMPACT_ATOMS: atom_id res chain seq x y z
N MET A 1 12.09 -0.32 6.23
CA MET A 1 11.19 0.15 7.30
C MET A 1 9.82 0.35 6.68
N LEU A 2 8.74 -0.06 7.35
CA LEU A 2 7.38 0.01 6.81
C LEU A 2 6.35 0.10 7.94
N LEU A 3 5.22 0.75 7.68
CA LEU A 3 4.06 0.85 8.56
C LEU A 3 2.95 -0.08 8.07
N HIS A 4 2.82 -1.24 8.70
CA HIS A 4 1.88 -2.32 8.35
C HIS A 4 0.43 -1.94 8.71
N THR A 5 -0.14 -1.03 7.93
CA THR A 5 -1.39 -0.34 8.27
C THR A 5 -2.60 -1.05 7.68
N TYR A 6 -3.51 -1.43 8.57
CA TYR A 6 -4.76 -2.10 8.23
C TYR A 6 -5.93 -1.13 8.23
N PHE A 7 -6.69 -1.11 7.15
CA PHE A 7 -7.92 -0.31 7.03
C PHE A 7 -9.13 -1.23 7.07
N LYS A 8 -10.05 -0.95 8.00
CA LYS A 8 -11.34 -1.65 8.06
C LYS A 8 -12.23 -1.19 6.90
N VAL A 9 -12.74 -2.15 6.14
CA VAL A 9 -13.60 -1.96 4.97
C VAL A 9 -14.81 -2.91 5.04
N PRO A 10 -15.95 -2.58 4.42
CA PRO A 10 -17.09 -3.51 4.38
C PRO A 10 -16.82 -4.73 3.49
N ASP A 11 -16.10 -4.53 2.38
CA ASP A 11 -15.71 -5.58 1.43
C ASP A 11 -14.47 -5.11 0.66
N VAL A 12 -13.34 -5.80 0.82
CA VAL A 12 -12.05 -5.48 0.19
C VAL A 12 -12.11 -5.48 -1.33
N ARG A 13 -12.95 -6.33 -1.93
CA ARG A 13 -13.13 -6.46 -3.38
C ARG A 13 -13.82 -5.23 -3.99
N ARG A 14 -14.48 -4.43 -3.15
CA ARG A 14 -15.16 -3.18 -3.54
C ARG A 14 -14.32 -1.95 -3.27
N CYS A 15 -13.10 -2.11 -2.76
CA CYS A 15 -12.17 -1.02 -2.52
C CYS A 15 -11.39 -0.71 -3.80
N GLN A 16 -11.12 0.58 -4.00
CA GLN A 16 -10.23 1.08 -5.05
C GLN A 16 -9.16 1.92 -4.39
N ILE A 17 -7.91 1.73 -4.83
CA ILE A 17 -6.75 2.42 -4.28
C ILE A 17 -6.05 3.18 -5.42
N THR A 18 -5.88 4.49 -5.25
CA THR A 18 -5.26 5.37 -6.25
C THR A 18 -3.76 5.57 -5.98
N GLY A 19 -3.01 6.02 -6.99
CA GLY A 19 -1.62 6.48 -6.84
C GLY A 19 -0.55 5.43 -7.15
N MET A 20 -0.95 4.32 -7.77
CA MET A 20 -0.05 3.26 -8.25
C MET A 20 0.01 3.14 -9.78
N HIS A 21 -0.85 3.85 -10.52
CA HIS A 21 -0.84 3.82 -11.99
C HIS A 21 0.55 4.19 -12.54
N GLY A 22 1.04 3.38 -13.47
CA GLY A 22 2.35 3.51 -14.10
C GLY A 22 3.53 3.03 -13.24
N CYS A 23 3.33 2.71 -11.96
CA CYS A 23 4.40 2.24 -11.08
C CYS A 23 4.80 0.80 -11.42
N MET A 24 6.07 0.49 -11.23
CA MET A 24 6.55 -0.89 -11.21
C MET A 24 6.19 -1.52 -9.86
N PHE A 25 5.84 -2.80 -9.86
CA PHE A 25 5.65 -3.56 -8.63
C PHE A 25 6.26 -4.95 -8.70
N ILE A 26 6.71 -5.42 -7.54
CA ILE A 26 7.17 -6.80 -7.30
C ILE A 26 5.98 -7.58 -6.78
N ASP A 27 5.60 -8.68 -7.45
CA ASP A 27 4.51 -9.57 -7.01
C ASP A 27 5.08 -10.80 -6.31
N LYS A 28 5.00 -10.83 -4.98
CA LYS A 28 5.51 -11.93 -4.17
C LYS A 28 4.70 -13.21 -4.33
N THR A 29 3.45 -13.12 -4.80
CA THR A 29 2.62 -14.30 -5.14
C THR A 29 3.00 -14.94 -6.48
N ARG A 30 3.95 -14.32 -7.20
CA ARG A 30 4.47 -14.76 -8.50
C ARG A 30 6.00 -14.81 -8.49
N GLU A 31 6.56 -15.39 -7.43
CA GLU A 31 8.01 -15.60 -7.28
C GLU A 31 8.84 -14.30 -7.34
N GLY A 32 8.24 -13.15 -6.99
CA GLY A 32 8.90 -11.86 -7.05
C GLY A 32 9.05 -11.28 -8.45
N ALA A 33 8.25 -11.78 -9.42
CA ALA A 33 8.21 -11.21 -10.76
C ALA A 33 7.80 -9.73 -10.73
N VAL A 34 8.35 -8.96 -11.67
CA VAL A 34 8.17 -7.51 -11.75
C VAL A 34 7.21 -7.18 -12.89
N TYR A 35 6.22 -6.34 -12.59
CA TYR A 35 5.18 -5.90 -13.52
C TYR A 35 4.99 -4.38 -13.45
N GLN A 36 4.28 -3.83 -14.43
CA GLN A 36 3.82 -2.44 -14.39
C GLN A 36 2.31 -2.40 -14.11
N GLU A 37 1.89 -1.54 -13.18
CA GLU A 37 0.47 -1.30 -12.93
C GLU A 37 -0.11 -0.40 -14.01
N THR A 38 -0.88 -1.01 -14.91
CA THR A 38 -1.50 -0.29 -16.05
C THR A 38 -2.90 0.20 -15.73
N ARG A 39 -3.52 -0.27 -14.63
CA ARG A 39 -4.85 0.18 -14.20
C ARG A 39 -4.76 1.58 -13.59
N GLU A 40 -5.82 2.36 -13.71
CA GLU A 40 -5.95 3.66 -13.05
C GLU A 40 -6.05 3.53 -11.52
N VAL A 41 -6.67 2.43 -11.06
CA VAL A 41 -6.84 2.09 -9.65
C VAL A 41 -6.52 0.63 -9.39
N VAL A 42 -5.95 0.37 -8.23
CA VAL A 42 -5.71 -1.00 -7.74
C VAL A 42 -6.99 -1.52 -7.10
N THR A 43 -7.36 -2.75 -7.44
CA THR A 43 -8.44 -3.54 -6.83
C THR A 43 -7.91 -4.88 -6.38
N ILE A 44 -8.44 -5.42 -5.29
CA ILE A 44 -8.01 -6.69 -4.70
C ILE A 44 -9.09 -7.75 -4.94
N ASN A 45 -8.92 -8.51 -6.03
CA ASN A 45 -9.87 -9.54 -6.47
C ASN A 45 -9.26 -10.95 -6.47
N GLU A 46 -8.00 -11.05 -6.06
CA GLU A 46 -7.20 -12.27 -6.00
C GLU A 46 -6.22 -12.12 -4.84
N TRP A 47 -5.66 -13.25 -4.39
CA TRP A 47 -4.56 -13.24 -3.43
C TRP A 47 -3.44 -12.32 -3.95
N THR A 48 -3.13 -11.29 -3.18
CA THR A 48 -2.24 -10.19 -3.57
C THR A 48 -1.14 -10.04 -2.52
N ASP A 49 0.11 -9.93 -2.95
CA ASP A 49 1.22 -9.48 -2.10
C ASP A 49 2.19 -8.70 -2.99
N ARG A 50 1.97 -7.38 -3.07
CA ARG A 50 2.62 -6.51 -4.06
C ARG A 50 3.35 -5.36 -3.39
N ILE A 51 4.63 -5.19 -3.75
CA ILE A 51 5.42 -4.01 -3.39
C ILE A 51 5.46 -3.08 -4.60
N TYR A 52 4.73 -1.97 -4.56
CA TYR A 52 4.80 -0.91 -5.55
C TYR A 52 5.97 0.03 -5.24
N GLN A 53 6.81 0.26 -6.23
CA GLN A 53 8.06 1.02 -6.08
C GLN A 53 7.86 2.48 -6.53
N ASN A 54 8.44 3.42 -5.78
CA ASN A 54 8.43 4.85 -6.10
C ASN A 54 7.02 5.42 -6.38
N THR A 55 6.05 5.04 -5.55
CA THR A 55 4.67 5.48 -5.69
C THR A 55 4.50 6.96 -5.33
N MET A 56 3.36 7.54 -5.71
CA MET A 56 2.99 8.89 -5.26
C MET A 56 2.97 8.96 -3.72
N GLN A 57 3.21 10.15 -3.17
CA GLN A 57 3.12 10.36 -1.71
C GLN A 57 1.69 10.28 -1.18
N GLU A 58 0.68 10.34 -2.04
CA GLU A 58 -0.72 10.30 -1.67
C GLU A 58 -1.44 9.10 -2.28
N HIS A 59 -2.24 8.42 -1.45
CA HIS A 59 -3.19 7.39 -1.86
C HIS A 59 -4.58 7.72 -1.31
N ILE A 60 -5.61 7.37 -2.07
CA ILE A 60 -7.00 7.39 -1.63
C ILE A 60 -7.53 5.97 -1.71
N ILE A 61 -8.03 5.47 -0.58
CA ILE A 61 -8.80 4.22 -0.50
C ILE A 61 -10.27 4.58 -0.47
N THR A 62 -11.06 4.05 -1.41
CA THR A 62 -12.52 4.19 -1.39
C THR A 62 -13.18 3.09 -0.58
N ASN A 63 -14.43 3.34 -0.17
CA ASN A 63 -15.26 2.35 0.53
C ASN A 63 -14.64 1.85 1.85
N VAL A 64 -13.99 2.75 2.59
CA VAL A 64 -13.63 2.48 4.00
C VAL A 64 -14.85 2.66 4.90
N VAL A 65 -14.69 2.44 6.22
CA VAL A 65 -15.75 2.53 7.26
C VAL A 65 -16.88 3.51 6.90
N SER A 66 -18.12 3.00 6.88
CA SER A 66 -19.34 3.76 6.55
C SER A 66 -19.38 4.34 5.13
N GLY A 67 -18.66 3.74 4.18
CA GLY A 67 -18.63 4.16 2.77
C GLY A 67 -17.79 5.40 2.49
N ARG A 68 -16.99 5.84 3.47
CA ARG A 68 -16.13 7.02 3.35
C ARG A 68 -14.88 6.73 2.50
N LYS A 69 -14.03 7.75 2.35
CA LYS A 69 -12.70 7.59 1.77
C LYS A 69 -11.65 7.76 2.86
N MET A 70 -10.53 7.05 2.73
CA MET A 70 -9.34 7.25 3.54
C MET A 70 -8.25 7.82 2.67
N ARG A 71 -7.71 8.97 3.05
CA ARG A 71 -6.48 9.52 2.47
C ARG A 71 -5.29 9.06 3.29
N ILE A 72 -4.28 8.58 2.60
CA ILE A 72 -2.96 8.26 3.14
C ILE A 72 -1.99 9.25 2.53
N GLN A 73 -1.26 9.98 3.37
CA GLN A 73 -0.16 10.82 2.95
C GLN A 73 1.14 10.30 3.56
N LYS A 74 2.14 10.05 2.72
CA LYS A 74 3.43 9.47 3.07
C LYS A 74 4.51 10.55 3.02
N TYR A 75 5.43 10.52 3.98
CA TYR A 75 6.67 11.30 3.93
C TYR A 75 7.87 10.36 4.05
N ASN A 76 8.83 10.49 3.12
CA ASN A 76 10.07 9.69 3.07
C ASN A 76 9.86 8.16 3.03
N PHE A 77 8.68 7.73 2.55
CA PHE A 77 8.35 6.34 2.23
C PHE A 77 8.08 6.21 0.72
N PRO A 78 9.08 5.84 -0.09
CA PRO A 78 8.95 5.78 -1.54
C PRO A 78 8.07 4.62 -2.03
N ASP A 79 7.93 3.56 -1.23
CA ASP A 79 7.24 2.35 -1.63
C ASP A 79 5.86 2.26 -0.97
N THR A 80 4.97 1.48 -1.57
CA THR A 80 3.69 1.10 -0.97
C THR A 80 3.49 -0.40 -1.11
N GLU A 81 3.29 -1.10 0.01
CA GLU A 81 2.96 -2.52 0.00
C GLU A 81 1.46 -2.73 0.14
N ILE A 82 0.93 -3.69 -0.62
CA ILE A 82 -0.46 -4.13 -0.54
C ILE A 82 -0.45 -5.66 -0.43
N PRO A 83 -0.23 -6.20 0.78
CA PRO A 83 -0.45 -7.61 1.07
C PRO A 83 -1.93 -7.88 1.34
N ASP A 84 -2.35 -9.09 1.02
CA ASP A 84 -3.62 -9.67 1.42
C ASP A 84 -3.49 -10.26 2.82
N PHE A 85 -4.62 -10.44 3.48
CA PHE A 85 -4.68 -11.07 4.80
C PHE A 85 -4.93 -12.58 4.68
N GLY A 86 -4.62 -13.31 5.75
CA GLY A 86 -4.93 -14.74 5.84
C GLY A 86 -6.44 -15.04 5.78
N ASP A 87 -6.74 -16.31 5.51
CA ASP A 87 -8.03 -16.81 5.01
C ASP A 87 -9.30 -16.37 5.78
N ASP A 88 -9.22 -16.06 7.07
CA ASP A 88 -10.41 -15.88 7.92
C ASP A 88 -10.89 -14.43 8.11
N GLU A 89 -10.05 -13.40 7.86
CA GLU A 89 -10.41 -11.99 8.15
C GLU A 89 -10.19 -11.02 6.98
N PHE A 90 -9.70 -11.51 5.83
CA PHE A 90 -9.41 -10.69 4.65
C PHE A 90 -10.59 -9.90 4.05
N PRO A 91 -11.87 -10.36 4.05
CA PRO A 91 -12.89 -9.65 3.29
C PRO A 91 -13.23 -8.28 3.87
N ASN A 92 -12.96 -8.02 5.15
CA ASN A 92 -13.32 -6.77 5.82
C ASN A 92 -12.13 -5.86 6.12
N MET A 93 -10.96 -6.15 5.55
CA MET A 93 -9.76 -5.38 5.78
C MET A 93 -8.98 -5.20 4.48
N VAL A 94 -8.20 -4.13 4.38
CA VAL A 94 -7.21 -3.94 3.32
C VAL A 94 -5.93 -3.37 3.92
N CYS A 95 -4.79 -3.93 3.55
CA CYS A 95 -3.50 -3.35 3.89
C CYS A 95 -3.06 -2.37 2.81
N VAL A 96 -2.65 -1.18 3.22
CA VAL A 96 -1.95 -0.23 2.36
C VAL A 96 -0.85 0.41 3.18
N GLU A 97 0.38 0.02 2.89
CA GLU A 97 1.47 0.16 3.83
C GLU A 97 2.54 1.09 3.28
N ALA A 98 2.73 2.23 3.92
CA ALA A 98 3.81 3.14 3.57
C ALA A 98 5.15 2.55 4.01
N GLY A 99 6.11 2.45 3.07
CA GLY A 99 7.40 1.88 3.39
C GLY A 99 8.57 2.30 2.52
N ARG A 100 9.74 1.82 2.94
CA ARG A 100 10.97 1.71 2.16
C ARG A 100 11.45 0.28 2.32
N VAL A 101 11.10 -0.55 1.34
CA VAL A 101 11.22 -2.00 1.39
C VAL A 101 11.83 -2.58 0.11
N ALA A 102 11.71 -1.89 -1.03
CA ALA A 102 12.35 -2.31 -2.26
C ALA A 102 13.88 -2.23 -2.20
N ALA A 103 14.41 -1.32 -1.38
CA ALA A 103 15.84 -1.15 -1.14
C ALA A 103 16.11 -0.76 0.33
N PRO A 104 17.24 -1.21 0.91
CA PRO A 104 17.59 -0.88 2.28
C PRO A 104 17.95 0.61 2.44
N ILE A 105 17.71 1.13 3.63
CA ILE A 105 18.25 2.43 4.07
C ILE A 105 19.61 2.17 4.69
N VAL A 106 20.64 2.85 4.22
CA VAL A 106 21.99 2.81 4.81
C VAL A 106 22.22 4.11 5.59
N LEU A 107 22.43 3.98 6.90
CA LEU A 107 22.75 5.11 7.78
C LEU A 107 24.23 5.06 8.18
N LEU A 108 24.91 6.19 8.03
CA LEU A 108 26.26 6.39 8.56
C LEU A 108 26.21 6.79 10.04
N PRO A 109 27.30 6.62 10.80
CA PRO A 109 27.36 7.08 12.19
C PRO A 109 26.93 8.55 12.33
N GLY A 110 26.04 8.83 13.28
CA GLY A 110 25.51 10.18 13.54
C GLY A 110 24.39 10.64 12.62
N THR A 111 23.93 9.81 11.67
CA THR A 111 22.79 10.11 10.80
C THR A 111 21.49 9.50 11.31
N ALA A 112 20.35 10.04 10.88
CA ALA A 112 19.01 9.59 11.26
C ALA A 112 18.13 9.36 10.02
N PHE A 113 17.12 8.51 10.17
CA PHE A 113 16.06 8.34 9.19
C PHE A 113 14.73 8.68 9.84
N GLU A 114 13.98 9.59 9.21
CA GLU A 114 12.65 9.99 9.64
C GLU A 114 11.68 9.83 8.48
N ALA A 115 10.55 9.18 8.75
CA ALA A 115 9.47 8.98 7.79
C ALA A 115 8.15 8.95 8.54
N SER A 116 7.05 9.29 7.87
CA SER A 116 5.74 9.34 8.50
C SER A 116 4.62 8.96 7.54
N GLN A 117 3.48 8.60 8.13
CA GLN A 117 2.23 8.40 7.45
C GLN A 117 1.13 9.16 8.19
N ILE A 118 0.37 9.95 7.46
CA ILE A 118 -0.80 10.67 7.95
C ILE A 118 -2.04 10.00 7.36
N LEU A 119 -2.99 9.69 8.25
CA LEU A 119 -4.26 9.08 7.88
C LEU A 119 -5.38 10.09 8.11
N GLN A 120 -6.19 10.32 7.08
CA GLN A 120 -7.31 11.27 7.14
C GLN A 120 -8.57 10.65 6.54
N VAL A 121 -9.61 10.54 7.36
CA VAL A 121 -10.95 10.20 6.89
C VAL A 121 -11.53 11.40 6.13
N MET A 122 -12.03 11.17 4.92
CA MET A 122 -12.70 12.16 4.08
C MET A 122 -14.20 11.90 3.99
#